data_AF-A0A413HLA7-F1
#
_entry.id   AF-A0A413HLA7-F1
#
_cell.length_a   1.000
_cell.length_b   1.000
_cell.length_c   1.000
_cell.angle_alpha   90.00
_cell.angle_beta   90.00
_cell.angle_gamma   90.00
#
_symmetry.space_group_name_H-M   'P 1'
#
loop_
_entity.id
_entity.type
_entity.pdbx_description
1 polymer ?
#
loop_
_entity_poly.entity_id
_entity_poly.type
_entity_poly.pdbx_seq_one_letter_code
_entity_poly.pdbx_strand_id
1 'polypeptide(L)'
;MKRAAKQVLIVLLVVIAVIGTGNISAQADYNWKPKKVSIAQSAKKVSQGKEFEIRAKVTPIDAEDDYIRWEIISGKKYVKFEDRDRTGDEMDFIAVKPGKAKIRCYVQGKSKKKYGDTITVTVTKKKSDYSLAKVGESVKYVEAWDDFDLEVKKGSSIKNSQLKWEISDTSIVSFAERKTTGTDVEFYAEKTGTVRVTCTCTSGKAKGKKVVYTVNVIADDDDDYDDDYYDDYD
;
A
#
# COMPACT_ATOMS: atom_id res chain seq x y z
N MET A 1 35.54 -36.77 -16.18
CA MET A 1 36.15 -35.53 -15.64
C MET A 1 36.27 -34.50 -16.76
N LYS A 2 35.98 -33.22 -16.45
CA LYS A 2 36.23 -31.95 -17.20
C LYS A 2 35.37 -31.72 -18.47
N ARG A 3 34.34 -30.84 -18.46
CA ARG A 3 34.29 -29.35 -18.46
C ARG A 3 34.86 -28.68 -19.73
N ALA A 4 33.99 -27.94 -20.44
CA ALA A 4 34.14 -26.55 -20.96
C ALA A 4 33.22 -26.39 -22.20
N ALA A 5 32.07 -25.70 -22.16
CA ALA A 5 31.85 -24.25 -22.06
C ALA A 5 32.44 -23.43 -23.22
N LYS A 6 31.52 -22.96 -24.09
CA LYS A 6 31.45 -21.71 -24.88
C LYS A 6 32.74 -21.16 -25.50
N GLN A 7 32.69 -20.82 -26.80
CA GLN A 7 33.03 -19.46 -27.27
C GLN A 7 32.30 -19.13 -28.59
N VAL A 8 31.92 -17.85 -28.69
CA VAL A 8 31.30 -17.15 -29.82
C VAL A 8 32.41 -16.69 -30.77
N LEU A 9 32.17 -16.70 -32.08
CA LEU A 9 32.95 -15.86 -33.00
C LEU A 9 32.05 -15.21 -34.07
N ILE A 10 32.17 -13.90 -34.12
CA ILE A 10 31.63 -12.90 -35.04
C ILE A 10 32.42 -12.93 -36.36
N VAL A 11 31.86 -12.46 -37.50
CA VAL A 11 32.50 -11.48 -38.43
C VAL A 11 31.72 -11.26 -39.76
N LEU A 12 31.48 -9.96 -40.02
CA LEU A 12 31.32 -9.13 -41.25
C LEU A 12 30.44 -9.58 -42.44
N LEU A 13 29.41 -8.80 -42.81
CA LEU A 13 29.36 -7.57 -43.64
C LEU A 13 29.75 -7.76 -45.12
N VAL A 14 28.73 -7.86 -45.98
CA VAL A 14 28.82 -7.53 -47.41
C VAL A 14 27.96 -6.30 -47.64
N VAL A 15 28.63 -5.18 -47.92
CA VAL A 15 28.03 -3.93 -48.40
C VAL A 15 27.72 -4.13 -49.88
N ILE A 16 26.45 -4.02 -50.26
CA ILE A 16 26.07 -3.80 -51.66
C ILE A 16 25.48 -2.39 -51.73
N ALA A 17 26.27 -1.47 -52.28
CA ALA A 17 25.78 -0.21 -52.77
C ALA A 17 25.06 -0.46 -54.10
N VAL A 18 23.75 -0.23 -54.14
CA VAL A 18 23.01 -0.08 -55.40
C VAL A 18 22.59 1.37 -55.50
N ILE A 19 23.33 2.12 -56.31
CA ILE A 19 22.89 3.41 -56.83
C ILE A 19 21.96 3.07 -58.01
N GLY A 20 20.67 3.05 -57.73
CA GLY A 20 19.63 3.02 -58.74
C GLY A 20 18.81 4.30 -58.62
N THR A 21 19.02 5.24 -59.54
CA THR A 21 18.12 6.38 -59.77
C THR A 21 16.83 5.86 -60.40
N GLY A 22 16.01 5.20 -59.59
CA GLY A 22 14.60 4.98 -59.88
C GLY A 22 13.83 6.10 -59.21
N ASN A 23 12.91 6.74 -59.95
CA ASN A 23 12.01 7.75 -59.42
C ASN A 23 11.37 7.25 -58.11
N ILE A 24 11.86 7.75 -56.98
CA ILE A 24 11.15 7.64 -55.72
C ILE A 24 10.03 8.66 -55.87
N SER A 25 8.86 8.22 -56.34
CA SER A 25 7.65 8.95 -56.00
C SER A 25 7.56 8.87 -54.48
N ALA A 26 8.07 9.89 -53.80
CA ALA A 26 7.82 10.11 -52.39
C ALA A 26 6.32 10.43 -52.27
N GLN A 27 5.48 9.40 -52.35
CA GLN A 27 4.24 9.46 -51.61
C GLN A 27 4.66 9.43 -50.16
N ALA A 28 4.67 10.62 -49.56
CA ALA A 28 4.65 10.78 -48.13
C ALA A 28 3.30 10.25 -47.61
N ASP A 29 3.08 8.95 -47.73
CA ASP A 29 2.06 8.22 -46.99
C ASP A 29 2.56 8.15 -45.55
N TYR A 30 2.50 9.29 -44.86
CA TYR A 30 2.57 9.35 -43.39
C TYR A 30 1.32 8.65 -42.87
N ASN A 31 1.27 7.34 -42.99
CA ASN A 31 0.28 6.52 -42.32
C ASN A 31 0.80 6.27 -40.91
N TRP A 32 0.80 7.34 -40.11
CA TRP A 32 1.17 7.39 -38.69
C TRP A 32 0.25 6.55 -37.79
N LYS A 33 -0.67 5.78 -38.38
CA LYS A 33 -1.60 4.87 -37.69
C LYS A 33 -0.91 3.55 -37.32
N PRO A 34 -1.01 3.12 -36.06
CA PRO A 34 -0.54 1.81 -35.62
C PRO A 34 -1.09 0.69 -36.49
N LYS A 35 -0.23 -0.20 -36.96
CA LYS A 35 -0.59 -1.47 -37.60
C LYS A 35 -1.05 -2.48 -36.56
N LYS A 36 -0.36 -2.56 -35.43
CA LYS A 36 -0.61 -3.55 -34.38
C LYS A 36 -0.17 -3.01 -33.01
N VAL A 37 -0.78 -3.55 -31.96
CA VAL A 37 -0.38 -3.38 -30.56
C VAL A 37 0.28 -4.65 -30.01
N SER A 38 1.24 -4.50 -29.11
CA SER A 38 1.80 -5.57 -28.27
C SER A 38 1.91 -5.15 -26.81
N ILE A 39 1.55 -6.03 -25.88
CA ILE A 39 1.76 -5.84 -24.43
C ILE A 39 2.90 -6.77 -24.01
N ALA A 40 3.94 -6.22 -23.37
CA ALA A 40 5.15 -6.99 -23.05
C ALA A 40 4.91 -8.19 -22.11
N GLN A 41 3.89 -8.11 -21.26
CA GLN A 41 3.52 -9.15 -20.30
C GLN A 41 2.15 -9.73 -20.62
N SER A 42 2.04 -11.07 -20.62
CA SER A 42 0.76 -11.76 -20.80
C SER A 42 -0.08 -11.85 -19.52
N ALA A 43 0.55 -11.65 -18.35
CA ALA A 43 -0.13 -11.65 -17.06
C ALA A 43 0.51 -10.69 -16.04
N LYS A 44 -0.33 -10.14 -15.16
CA LYS A 44 0.08 -9.26 -14.04
C LYS A 44 -0.67 -9.66 -12.76
N LYS A 45 0.01 -9.60 -11.61
CA LYS A 45 -0.61 -9.78 -10.29
C LYS A 45 -0.56 -8.47 -9.52
N VAL A 46 -1.67 -8.08 -8.91
CA VAL A 46 -1.79 -6.82 -8.15
C VAL A 46 -2.64 -7.05 -6.90
N SER A 47 -2.27 -6.39 -5.79
CA SER A 47 -3.07 -6.47 -4.56
C SER A 47 -4.28 -5.55 -4.64
N GLN A 48 -5.41 -6.02 -4.09
CA GLN A 48 -6.63 -5.23 -3.95
C GLN A 48 -6.35 -3.85 -3.30
N GLY A 49 -6.96 -2.82 -3.87
CA GLY A 49 -6.87 -1.42 -3.46
C GLY A 49 -5.67 -0.68 -4.01
N LYS A 50 -4.86 -1.29 -4.87
CA LYS A 50 -3.72 -0.64 -5.53
C LYS A 50 -4.05 -0.22 -6.96
N GLU A 51 -3.51 0.93 -7.34
CA GLU A 51 -3.36 1.33 -8.73
C GLU A 51 -2.24 0.54 -9.40
N PHE A 52 -2.39 0.34 -10.70
CA PHE A 52 -1.38 -0.31 -11.52
C PHE A 52 -1.52 0.11 -12.99
N GLU A 53 -0.38 0.35 -13.62
CA GLU A 53 -0.30 0.72 -15.02
C GLU A 53 -0.09 -0.53 -15.91
N ILE A 54 -0.59 -0.49 -17.14
CA ILE A 54 -0.22 -1.41 -18.20
C ILE A 54 0.27 -0.59 -19.40
N ARG A 55 1.45 -0.95 -19.92
CA ARG A 55 2.02 -0.34 -21.12
C ARG A 55 1.84 -1.24 -22.34
N ALA A 56 1.47 -0.62 -23.44
CA ALA A 56 1.40 -1.19 -24.77
C ALA A 56 2.53 -0.61 -25.63
N LYS A 57 2.88 -1.32 -26.70
CA LYS A 57 3.76 -0.83 -27.77
C LYS A 57 3.03 -0.91 -29.08
N VAL A 58 3.20 0.09 -29.94
CA VAL A 58 2.64 0.12 -31.28
C VAL A 58 3.69 -0.29 -32.33
N THR A 59 3.22 -0.70 -33.50
CA THR A 59 4.05 -1.00 -34.67
C THR A 59 3.47 -0.29 -35.90
N PRO A 60 4.26 0.47 -36.67
CA PRO A 60 5.66 0.81 -36.43
C PRO A 60 5.82 1.66 -35.14
N ILE A 61 7.04 1.74 -34.59
CA ILE A 61 7.29 2.31 -33.25
C ILE A 61 7.06 3.83 -33.19
N ASP A 62 7.12 4.48 -34.34
CA ASP A 62 6.89 5.90 -34.59
C ASP A 62 5.42 6.23 -34.94
N ALA A 63 4.52 5.23 -34.89
CA ALA A 63 3.10 5.48 -35.05
C ALA A 63 2.52 6.18 -33.82
N GLU A 64 1.53 7.07 -34.01
CA GLU A 64 0.89 7.74 -32.88
C GLU A 64 -0.05 6.78 -32.14
N ASP A 65 0.01 6.87 -30.82
CA ASP A 65 -0.72 6.02 -29.89
C ASP A 65 -2.14 6.52 -29.60
N ASP A 66 -2.50 7.73 -30.00
CA ASP A 66 -3.87 8.27 -29.94
C ASP A 66 -4.94 7.39 -30.65
N TYR A 67 -4.49 6.51 -31.54
CA TYR A 67 -5.33 5.52 -32.22
C TYR A 67 -5.53 4.21 -31.49
N ILE A 68 -4.91 4.02 -30.33
CA ILE A 68 -5.13 2.83 -29.53
C ILE A 68 -6.16 3.11 -28.45
N ARG A 69 -6.86 2.05 -28.04
CA ARG A 69 -7.89 2.11 -27.03
C ARG A 69 -7.80 0.92 -26.12
N TRP A 70 -8.14 1.14 -24.86
CA TRP A 70 -8.20 0.10 -23.84
C TRP A 70 -9.64 -0.35 -23.56
N GLU A 71 -9.81 -1.66 -23.36
CA GLU A 71 -11.07 -2.24 -22.88
C GLU A 71 -10.84 -3.36 -21.86
N ILE A 72 -11.73 -3.43 -20.87
CA ILE A 72 -11.82 -4.58 -19.97
C ILE A 72 -12.77 -5.59 -20.62
N ILE A 73 -12.20 -6.64 -21.24
CA ILE A 73 -12.96 -7.72 -21.90
C ILE A 73 -13.81 -8.48 -20.88
N SER A 74 -13.23 -8.79 -19.73
CA SER A 74 -13.90 -9.50 -18.65
C SER A 74 -13.37 -9.07 -17.29
N GLY A 75 -14.20 -9.19 -16.26
CA GLY A 75 -13.78 -8.91 -14.89
C GLY A 75 -13.83 -7.43 -14.47
N LYS A 76 -14.75 -6.63 -15.02
CA LYS A 76 -14.98 -5.21 -14.62
C LYS A 76 -15.26 -5.00 -13.12
N LYS A 77 -15.66 -6.05 -12.39
CA LYS A 77 -15.82 -6.04 -10.92
C LYS A 77 -14.51 -6.23 -10.15
N TYR A 78 -13.44 -6.66 -10.83
CA TYR A 78 -12.12 -6.92 -10.23
C TYR A 78 -11.15 -5.79 -10.53
N VAL A 79 -11.26 -5.14 -11.69
CA VAL A 79 -10.44 -3.98 -12.09
C VAL A 79 -11.33 -2.91 -12.72
N LYS A 80 -10.97 -1.64 -12.57
CA LYS A 80 -11.61 -0.50 -13.25
C LYS A 80 -10.54 0.42 -13.82
N PHE A 81 -10.90 1.23 -14.82
CA PHE A 81 -10.06 2.33 -15.26
C PHE A 81 -9.92 3.36 -14.13
N GLU A 82 -8.75 3.97 -14.04
CA GLU A 82 -8.49 5.11 -13.15
C GLU A 82 -9.22 6.35 -13.69
N ASP A 83 -9.04 6.67 -14.97
CA ASP A 83 -9.71 7.79 -15.64
C ASP A 83 -10.74 7.37 -16.73
N ARG A 84 -11.50 8.35 -17.23
CA ARG A 84 -12.40 8.23 -18.38
C ARG A 84 -11.65 8.13 -19.70
N ASP A 85 -10.47 8.76 -19.80
CA ASP A 85 -9.65 8.59 -20.98
C ASP A 85 -9.12 7.15 -21.05
N ARG A 86 -9.22 6.56 -22.23
CA ARG A 86 -8.84 5.17 -22.51
C ARG A 86 -7.96 5.08 -23.75
N THR A 87 -7.42 6.21 -24.22
CA THR A 87 -6.45 6.30 -25.30
C THR A 87 -5.03 6.06 -24.75
N GLY A 88 -4.03 6.12 -25.62
CA GLY A 88 -2.63 6.13 -25.21
C GLY A 88 -2.02 4.74 -25.00
N ASP A 89 -0.69 4.71 -25.05
CA ASP A 89 0.12 3.51 -24.85
C ASP A 89 0.30 3.11 -23.38
N GLU A 90 -0.03 3.99 -22.44
CA GLU A 90 -0.04 3.73 -21.00
C GLU A 90 -1.45 3.86 -20.44
N MET A 91 -1.85 2.94 -19.56
CA MET A 91 -3.19 2.98 -18.96
C MET A 91 -3.18 2.51 -17.52
N ASP A 92 -3.75 3.36 -16.67
CA ASP A 92 -3.90 3.11 -15.25
C ASP A 92 -5.23 2.45 -14.89
N PHE A 93 -5.13 1.50 -13.97
CA PHE A 93 -6.24 0.72 -13.48
C PHE A 93 -6.21 0.64 -11.96
N ILE A 94 -7.38 0.53 -11.36
CA ILE A 94 -7.53 0.29 -9.92
C ILE A 94 -7.95 -1.16 -9.70
N ALA A 95 -7.22 -1.88 -8.83
CA ALA A 95 -7.56 -3.24 -8.42
C ALA A 95 -8.67 -3.24 -7.36
N VAL A 96 -9.91 -3.57 -7.76
CA VAL A 96 -11.13 -3.41 -6.94
C VAL A 96 -11.36 -4.57 -5.98
N LYS A 97 -11.36 -5.81 -6.48
CA LYS A 97 -11.74 -7.01 -5.72
C LYS A 97 -10.95 -8.23 -6.20
N PRO A 98 -10.63 -9.20 -5.33
CA PRO A 98 -9.93 -10.41 -5.74
C PRO A 98 -10.66 -11.16 -6.86
N GLY A 99 -9.90 -11.57 -7.87
CA GLY A 99 -10.41 -12.25 -9.06
C GLY A 99 -9.49 -12.07 -10.26
N LYS A 100 -9.97 -12.49 -11.43
CA LYS A 100 -9.22 -12.39 -12.70
C LYS A 100 -9.98 -11.52 -13.68
N ALA A 101 -9.27 -10.57 -14.28
CA ALA A 101 -9.75 -9.74 -15.37
C ALA A 101 -8.91 -9.97 -16.62
N LYS A 102 -9.52 -9.82 -17.80
CA LYS A 102 -8.80 -9.81 -19.07
C LYS A 102 -8.97 -8.42 -19.67
N ILE A 103 -7.84 -7.77 -19.94
CA ILE A 103 -7.75 -6.43 -20.50
C ILE A 103 -7.19 -6.53 -21.92
N ARG A 104 -7.63 -5.64 -22.80
CA ARG A 104 -7.14 -5.52 -24.17
C ARG A 104 -6.74 -4.08 -24.46
N CYS A 105 -5.63 -3.93 -25.15
CA CYS A 105 -5.31 -2.73 -25.92
C CYS A 105 -5.43 -3.07 -27.42
N TYR A 106 -6.06 -2.19 -28.21
CA TYR A 106 -6.31 -2.45 -29.63
C TYR A 106 -6.25 -1.17 -30.45
N VAL A 107 -5.93 -1.31 -31.74
CA VAL A 107 -6.00 -0.21 -32.70
C VAL A 107 -7.46 0.06 -33.08
N GLN A 108 -7.91 1.30 -32.91
CA GLN A 108 -9.24 1.75 -33.27
C GLN A 108 -9.50 1.59 -34.78
N GLY A 109 -10.73 1.21 -35.14
CA GLY A 109 -11.10 0.97 -36.55
C GLY A 109 -10.54 -0.33 -37.15
N LYS A 110 -9.78 -1.12 -36.40
CA LYS A 110 -9.25 -2.41 -36.85
C LYS A 110 -9.81 -3.57 -36.02
N SER A 111 -9.62 -4.80 -36.52
CA SER A 111 -10.00 -6.00 -35.77
C SER A 111 -9.24 -6.08 -34.44
N LYS A 112 -9.98 -5.94 -33.34
CA LYS A 112 -9.46 -6.00 -31.97
C LYS A 112 -8.68 -7.28 -31.66
N LYS A 113 -9.06 -8.41 -32.28
CA LYS A 113 -8.42 -9.71 -32.08
C LYS A 113 -7.13 -9.87 -32.90
N LYS A 114 -7.09 -9.34 -34.13
CA LYS A 114 -5.94 -9.50 -35.04
C LYS A 114 -4.84 -8.46 -34.78
N TYR A 115 -5.23 -7.24 -34.41
CA TYR A 115 -4.34 -6.09 -34.30
C TYR A 115 -4.21 -5.54 -32.87
N GLY A 116 -4.99 -6.07 -31.93
CA GLY A 116 -4.83 -5.80 -30.51
C GLY A 116 -4.09 -6.92 -29.78
N ASP A 117 -3.81 -6.68 -28.51
CA ASP A 117 -3.19 -7.64 -27.61
C ASP A 117 -3.88 -7.64 -26.25
N THR A 118 -3.73 -8.72 -25.49
CA THR A 118 -4.43 -8.90 -24.22
C THR A 118 -3.51 -9.32 -23.09
N ILE A 119 -3.85 -8.86 -21.89
CA ILE A 119 -3.19 -9.23 -20.65
C ILE A 119 -4.22 -9.75 -19.64
N THR A 120 -3.83 -10.76 -18.87
CA THR A 120 -4.61 -11.27 -17.75
C THR A 120 -4.14 -10.63 -16.45
N VAL A 121 -5.01 -9.89 -15.78
CA VAL A 121 -4.74 -9.32 -14.46
C VAL A 121 -5.38 -10.19 -13.39
N THR A 122 -4.57 -10.65 -12.43
CA THR A 122 -5.06 -11.33 -11.24
C THR A 122 -4.96 -10.40 -10.05
N VAL A 123 -6.12 -9.99 -9.54
CA VAL A 123 -6.22 -9.23 -8.30
C VAL A 123 -6.16 -10.20 -7.12
N THR A 124 -5.18 -10.04 -6.26
CA THR A 124 -5.02 -10.81 -5.03
C THR A 124 -5.64 -10.07 -3.86
N LYS A 125 -6.03 -10.81 -2.82
CA LYS A 125 -6.51 -10.21 -1.57
C LYS A 125 -5.40 -9.35 -0.97
N LYS A 126 -5.77 -8.17 -0.45
CA LYS A 126 -4.85 -7.35 0.36
C LYS A 126 -4.28 -8.23 1.48
N LYS A 127 -2.96 -8.18 1.67
CA LYS A 127 -2.29 -8.91 2.75
C LYS A 127 -2.94 -8.51 4.08
N SER A 128 -3.37 -9.50 4.85
CA SER A 128 -3.89 -9.24 6.18
C SER A 128 -2.76 -8.79 7.09
N ASP A 129 -3.03 -7.75 7.86
CA ASP A 129 -2.08 -7.17 8.80
C ASP A 129 -2.70 -7.19 10.19
N TYR A 130 -2.23 -8.14 10.99
CA TYR A 130 -2.60 -8.35 12.38
C TYR A 130 -1.45 -7.96 13.31
N SER A 131 -0.58 -7.03 12.93
CA SER A 131 0.45 -6.49 13.82
C SER A 131 -0.20 -5.75 15.01
N LEU A 132 0.47 -5.80 16.16
CA LEU A 132 0.11 -5.02 17.35
C LEU A 132 1.43 -4.63 18.02
N ALA A 133 1.62 -3.34 18.25
CA ALA A 133 2.85 -2.78 18.79
C ALA A 133 2.54 -1.65 19.79
N LYS A 134 3.49 -1.41 20.68
CA LYS A 134 3.47 -0.24 21.57
C LYS A 134 3.59 1.05 20.78
N VAL A 135 2.92 2.09 21.24
CA VAL A 135 3.29 3.49 20.98
C VAL A 135 4.00 4.00 22.23
N GLY A 136 5.10 4.74 22.05
CA GLY A 136 5.91 5.26 23.15
C GLY A 136 6.70 4.20 23.93
N GLU A 137 7.14 4.59 25.12
CA GLU A 137 7.97 3.79 26.01
C GLU A 137 7.19 2.64 26.65
N SER A 138 7.86 1.52 26.92
CA SER A 138 7.22 0.38 27.60
C SER A 138 7.03 0.59 29.10
N VAL A 139 7.75 1.55 29.67
CA VAL A 139 7.65 1.96 31.06
C VAL A 139 7.18 3.41 31.06
N LYS A 140 6.16 3.73 31.84
CA LYS A 140 5.63 5.09 31.97
C LYS A 140 5.67 5.49 33.44
N TYR A 141 6.03 6.74 33.70
CA TYR A 141 5.99 7.37 35.01
C TYR A 141 4.86 8.40 34.98
N VAL A 142 4.00 8.38 35.99
CA VAL A 142 2.82 9.25 36.09
C VAL A 142 2.68 9.65 37.54
N GLU A 143 2.32 10.89 37.82
CA GLU A 143 2.02 11.35 39.17
C GLU A 143 0.71 10.73 39.68
N ALA A 144 0.58 10.63 41.00
CA ALA A 144 -0.67 10.17 41.59
C ALA A 144 -1.75 11.23 41.34
N TRP A 145 -2.99 10.78 41.16
CA TRP A 145 -4.18 11.60 40.89
C TRP A 145 -4.26 12.24 39.50
N ASP A 146 -3.31 11.93 38.62
CA ASP A 146 -3.31 12.33 37.22
C ASP A 146 -3.94 11.30 36.29
N ASP A 147 -4.52 11.79 35.19
CA ASP A 147 -4.92 11.00 34.03
C ASP A 147 -3.79 10.83 33.02
N PHE A 148 -3.80 9.70 32.31
CA PHE A 148 -2.81 9.41 31.28
C PHE A 148 -3.29 8.42 30.23
N ASP A 149 -2.82 8.61 29.00
CA ASP A 149 -3.13 7.68 27.91
C ASP A 149 -2.10 6.57 27.75
N LEU A 150 -2.58 5.41 27.30
CA LEU A 150 -1.75 4.39 26.69
C LEU A 150 -2.28 4.01 25.31
N GLU A 151 -1.36 4.01 24.35
CA GLU A 151 -1.67 3.79 22.95
C GLU A 151 -1.02 2.54 22.37
N VAL A 152 -1.69 1.86 21.44
CA VAL A 152 -1.13 0.78 20.64
C VAL A 152 -1.34 1.01 19.15
N LYS A 153 -0.31 0.70 18.38
CA LYS A 153 -0.40 0.67 16.92
C LYS A 153 -0.90 -0.70 16.48
N LYS A 154 -2.04 -0.73 15.79
CA LYS A 154 -2.63 -1.95 15.25
C LYS A 154 -2.52 -2.04 13.73
N GLY A 155 -2.41 -3.26 13.24
CA GLY A 155 -2.52 -3.56 11.82
C GLY A 155 -3.93 -3.33 11.28
N SER A 156 -4.00 -3.09 9.97
CA SER A 156 -5.27 -2.72 9.29
C SER A 156 -6.37 -3.78 9.35
N SER A 157 -6.06 -5.02 9.75
CA SER A 157 -7.02 -6.12 9.87
C SER A 157 -7.56 -6.33 11.29
N ILE A 158 -7.13 -5.53 12.27
CA ILE A 158 -7.66 -5.53 13.65
C ILE A 158 -8.67 -4.37 13.79
N LYS A 159 -9.84 -4.64 14.38
CA LYS A 159 -10.84 -3.61 14.73
C LYS A 159 -10.59 -3.09 16.15
N ASN A 160 -10.97 -1.84 16.43
CA ASN A 160 -10.85 -1.26 17.79
C ASN A 160 -11.59 -2.09 18.84
N SER A 161 -12.80 -2.57 18.52
CA SER A 161 -13.57 -3.46 19.40
C SER A 161 -12.93 -4.81 19.68
N GLN A 162 -11.82 -5.15 19.00
CA GLN A 162 -11.04 -6.37 19.25
C GLN A 162 -9.79 -6.12 20.09
N LEU A 163 -9.56 -4.89 20.55
CA LEU A 163 -8.50 -4.54 21.48
C LEU A 163 -9.12 -4.34 22.85
N LYS A 164 -8.71 -5.16 23.81
CA LYS A 164 -9.20 -5.09 25.19
C LYS A 164 -8.04 -4.73 26.10
N TRP A 165 -8.26 -3.76 26.97
CA TRP A 165 -7.31 -3.35 27.99
C TRP A 165 -7.64 -4.01 29.32
N GLU A 166 -6.61 -4.41 30.05
CA GLU A 166 -6.68 -5.07 31.36
C GLU A 166 -5.58 -4.51 32.26
N ILE A 167 -5.94 -4.17 33.49
CA ILE A 167 -5.04 -3.62 34.52
C ILE A 167 -4.80 -4.73 35.55
N SER A 168 -3.53 -5.01 35.88
CA SER A 168 -3.22 -6.10 36.82
C SER A 168 -3.56 -5.79 38.27
N ASP A 169 -3.56 -4.50 38.64
CA ASP A 169 -3.91 -4.02 39.98
C ASP A 169 -4.68 -2.71 39.87
N THR A 170 -6.00 -2.79 40.06
CA THR A 170 -6.89 -1.63 39.94
C THR A 170 -6.85 -0.69 41.15
N SER A 171 -6.10 -1.03 42.20
CA SER A 171 -5.89 -0.14 43.34
C SER A 171 -4.78 0.89 43.13
N ILE A 172 -3.98 0.73 42.06
CA ILE A 172 -2.89 1.63 41.66
C ILE A 172 -3.30 2.48 40.46
N VAL A 173 -3.97 1.87 39.48
CA VAL A 173 -4.48 2.54 38.27
C VAL A 173 -5.89 2.05 37.97
N SER A 174 -6.77 2.94 37.54
CA SER A 174 -8.11 2.59 37.06
C SER A 174 -8.34 3.11 35.63
N PHE A 175 -9.49 2.81 35.04
CA PHE A 175 -9.88 3.42 33.76
C PHE A 175 -10.54 4.77 34.07
N ALA A 176 -10.06 5.85 33.45
CA ALA A 176 -10.64 7.18 33.62
C ALA A 176 -12.06 7.25 33.02
N GLU A 177 -12.28 6.53 31.91
CA GLU A 177 -13.57 6.45 31.24
C GLU A 177 -14.15 5.03 31.20
N ARG A 178 -15.44 4.93 30.84
CA ARG A 178 -16.10 3.64 30.55
C ARG A 178 -15.51 2.90 29.33
N LYS A 179 -14.76 3.59 28.48
CA LYS A 179 -14.20 3.05 27.23
C LYS A 179 -12.94 2.24 27.52
N THR A 180 -13.07 0.92 27.58
CA THR A 180 -11.96 -0.02 27.87
C THR A 180 -11.41 -0.74 26.63
N THR A 181 -11.79 -0.28 25.44
CA THR A 181 -11.39 -0.90 24.16
C THR A 181 -10.93 0.15 23.16
N GLY A 182 -10.01 -0.24 22.29
CA GLY A 182 -9.47 0.63 21.25
C GLY A 182 -7.96 0.64 21.19
N THR A 183 -7.44 1.43 20.25
CA THR A 183 -5.99 1.68 20.13
C THR A 183 -5.49 2.66 21.18
N ASP A 184 -6.39 3.35 21.86
CA ASP A 184 -6.08 4.46 22.74
C ASP A 184 -7.17 4.52 23.82
N VAL A 185 -6.72 4.49 25.07
CA VAL A 185 -7.53 4.44 26.28
C VAL A 185 -6.83 5.25 27.36
N GLU A 186 -7.63 6.06 28.04
CA GLU A 186 -7.23 6.89 29.17
C GLU A 186 -7.37 6.12 30.49
N PHE A 187 -6.41 6.32 31.37
CA PHE A 187 -6.28 5.70 32.67
C PHE A 187 -6.12 6.78 33.74
N TYR A 188 -6.47 6.44 34.97
CA TYR A 188 -6.32 7.32 36.12
C TYR A 188 -5.36 6.70 37.14
N ALA A 189 -4.39 7.48 37.62
CA ALA A 189 -3.43 7.05 38.61
C ALA A 189 -3.99 7.21 40.03
N GLU A 190 -4.44 6.12 40.65
CA GLU A 190 -5.13 6.15 41.96
C GLU A 190 -4.16 6.30 43.13
N LYS A 191 -2.99 5.66 43.04
CA LYS A 191 -2.04 5.56 44.14
C LYS A 191 -0.66 5.20 43.65
N THR A 192 0.36 5.67 44.37
CA THR A 192 1.76 5.28 44.16
C THR A 192 1.98 3.77 44.14
N GLY A 193 2.79 3.30 43.19
CA GLY A 193 3.08 1.89 43.00
C GLY A 193 3.42 1.53 41.55
N THR A 194 3.68 0.25 41.30
CA THR A 194 3.98 -0.27 39.96
C THR A 194 2.90 -1.25 39.52
N VAL A 195 2.31 -1.02 38.35
CA VAL A 195 1.25 -1.86 37.77
C VAL A 195 1.54 -2.23 36.33
N ARG A 196 1.00 -3.36 35.87
CA ARG A 196 1.05 -3.76 34.45
C ARG A 196 -0.28 -3.49 33.79
N VAL A 197 -0.25 -2.74 32.69
CA VAL A 197 -1.43 -2.48 31.86
C VAL A 197 -1.24 -3.20 30.52
N THR A 198 -2.19 -4.07 30.16
CA THR A 198 -2.09 -4.96 29.01
C THR A 198 -3.19 -4.71 28.00
N CYS A 199 -2.82 -4.45 26.75
CA CYS A 199 -3.73 -4.48 25.61
C CYS A 199 -3.62 -5.82 24.88
N THR A 200 -4.72 -6.57 24.81
CA THR A 200 -4.79 -7.87 24.13
C THR A 200 -5.70 -7.81 22.89
N CYS A 201 -5.26 -8.42 21.79
CA CYS A 201 -6.12 -8.61 20.63
C CYS A 201 -6.97 -9.89 20.73
N THR A 202 -8.29 -9.74 20.69
CA THR A 202 -9.26 -10.85 20.79
C THR A 202 -9.58 -11.52 19.45
N SER A 203 -9.06 -10.98 18.33
CA SER A 203 -9.23 -11.59 17.02
C SER A 203 -8.60 -12.98 16.99
N GLY A 204 -9.36 -14.02 16.61
CA GLY A 204 -8.85 -15.39 16.50
C GLY A 204 -7.64 -15.54 15.56
N LYS A 205 -7.49 -14.63 14.59
CA LYS A 205 -6.35 -14.59 13.64
C LYS A 205 -5.11 -13.87 14.20
N ALA A 206 -5.27 -13.14 15.30
CA ALA A 206 -4.23 -12.45 16.04
C ALA A 206 -4.10 -13.01 17.47
N LYS A 207 -4.65 -14.21 17.73
CA LYS A 207 -4.74 -14.80 19.06
C LYS A 207 -3.36 -14.87 19.71
N GLY A 208 -3.26 -14.37 20.94
CA GLY A 208 -2.02 -14.32 21.71
C GLY A 208 -1.16 -13.07 21.51
N LYS A 209 -1.52 -12.18 20.57
CA LYS A 209 -0.85 -10.87 20.48
C LYS A 209 -1.34 -9.95 21.58
N LYS A 210 -0.39 -9.51 22.40
CA LYS A 210 -0.60 -8.55 23.47
C LYS A 210 0.54 -7.56 23.53
N VAL A 211 0.24 -6.36 24.00
CA VAL A 211 1.18 -5.32 24.37
C VAL A 211 1.02 -5.10 25.86
N VAL A 212 2.14 -4.99 26.58
CA VAL A 212 2.12 -4.75 28.03
C VAL A 212 3.00 -3.55 28.35
N TYR A 213 2.42 -2.59 29.05
CA TYR A 213 3.08 -1.45 29.67
C TYR A 213 3.33 -1.75 31.15
N THR A 214 4.43 -1.21 31.66
CA THR A 214 4.66 -1.04 33.10
C THR A 214 4.40 0.42 33.42
N VAL A 215 3.51 0.70 34.37
CA VAL A 215 3.23 2.07 34.83
C VAL A 215 3.74 2.17 36.26
N ASN A 216 4.59 3.16 36.52
CA ASN A 216 5.05 3.53 37.84
C ASN A 216 4.33 4.82 38.23
N VAL A 217 3.40 4.73 39.16
CA VAL A 217 2.76 5.90 39.76
C VAL A 217 3.67 6.43 40.86
N ILE A 218 4.09 7.69 40.74
CA ILE A 218 4.97 8.39 41.69
C ILE A 218 4.16 9.37 42.54
N ALA A 219 4.77 9.91 43.59
CA ALA A 219 4.11 10.93 44.41
C ALA A 219 3.85 12.19 43.57
N ASP A 220 2.75 12.85 43.86
CA ASP A 220 2.47 14.20 43.40
C ASP A 220 3.33 15.14 44.26
N ASP A 221 4.37 15.71 43.66
CA ASP A 221 5.33 16.63 44.32
C ASP A 221 4.90 18.10 44.05
N ASP A 222 3.61 18.40 44.21
CA ASP A 222 3.10 19.79 44.32
C ASP A 222 3.61 20.43 45.62
N ASP A 223 4.90 20.81 45.60
CA ASP A 223 5.56 21.67 46.56
C ASP A 223 5.13 23.14 46.33
N ASP A 224 3.83 23.43 46.40
CA ASP A 224 3.33 24.81 46.52
C ASP A 224 3.63 25.32 47.94
N TYR A 225 4.91 25.64 48.19
CA TYR A 225 5.28 26.59 49.23
C TYR A 225 4.85 27.98 48.76
N ASP A 226 3.56 28.29 48.95
CA ASP A 226 3.08 29.67 49.05
C ASP A 226 3.73 30.29 50.30
N ASP A 227 4.96 30.78 50.16
CA ASP A 227 5.59 31.70 51.10
C ASP A 227 4.90 33.07 50.95
N ASP A 228 3.62 33.18 51.32
CA ASP A 228 2.97 34.46 51.58
C ASP A 228 3.42 35.01 52.94
N TYR A 229 4.73 35.26 53.05
CA TYR A 229 5.30 36.00 54.17
C TYR A 229 4.79 37.45 54.09
N TYR A 230 3.75 37.72 54.87
CA TYR A 230 3.26 39.06 55.18
C TYR A 230 4.41 39.90 55.75
N ASP A 231 5.06 40.70 54.89
CA ASP A 231 5.88 41.83 55.32
C ASP A 231 4.95 42.99 55.74
N ASP A 232 4.43 42.87 56.97
CA ASP A 232 3.91 44.01 57.72
C ASP A 232 5.12 44.86 58.18
N TYR A 233 5.39 45.97 57.50
CA TYR A 233 6.30 47.00 57.98
C TYR A 233 5.52 48.28 58.32
N ASP A 234 5.63 48.64 59.61
CA ASP A 234 5.19 49.87 60.29
C ASP A 234 5.43 51.18 59.51
#